data_AF-A0A9E5U980-F1
#
_entry.id   AF-A0A9E5U980-F1
#
_cell.length_a   1.000
_cell.length_b   1.000
_cell.length_c   1.000
_cell.angle_alpha   90.00
_cell.angle_beta   90.00
_cell.angle_gamma   90.00
#
_symmetry.space_group_name_H-M   'P 1'
#
loop_
_entity.id
_entity.type
_entity.pdbx_description
1 polymer ?
#
loop_
_entity_poly.entity_id
_entity_poly.type
_entity_poly.pdbx_seq_one_letter_code
_entity_poly.pdbx_strand_id
1 'polypeptide(L)'
;AWQGRISGCQLGKPVELLSMMQGHEALTEYLQRAGALPLRDYVPLIEGTLPARFAPASCRGRLTRSEPDDDINYTVLALLLLEEHGLALETEHVARAWLRYLPASAVFTAERAAYVT
;
A
#
# COMPACT_ATOMS: atom_id res chain seq x y z
N ALA A 1 7.15 -15.92 -0.05
CA ALA A 1 6.36 -14.94 -0.80
C ALA A 1 5.83 -13.79 0.08
N TRP A 2 5.14 -14.07 1.19
CA TRP A 2 4.49 -13.07 2.06
C TRP A 2 5.37 -11.89 2.51
N GLN A 3 6.55 -12.17 3.07
CA GLN A 3 7.47 -11.12 3.53
C GLN A 3 7.94 -10.19 2.40
N GLY A 4 8.12 -10.72 1.19
CA GLY A 4 8.53 -9.92 0.03
C GLY A 4 7.44 -8.92 -0.39
N ARG A 5 6.16 -9.33 -0.35
CA ARG A 5 5.02 -8.44 -0.59
C ARG A 5 5.01 -7.29 0.42
N ILE A 6 5.03 -7.62 1.72
CA ILE A 6 5.05 -6.61 2.78
C ILE A 6 6.22 -5.65 2.58
N SER A 7 7.42 -6.19 2.34
CA SER A 7 8.63 -5.39 2.17
C SER A 7 8.51 -4.43 0.98
N GLY A 8 7.92 -4.88 -0.13
CA GLY A 8 7.67 -4.07 -1.32
C GLY A 8 6.65 -2.96 -1.09
N CYS A 9 5.51 -3.25 -0.45
CA CYS A 9 4.50 -2.24 -0.09
C CYS A 9 5.12 -1.15 0.79
N GLN A 10 5.87 -1.55 1.84
CA GLN A 10 6.52 -0.60 2.73
C GLN A 10 7.63 0.22 2.05
N LEU A 11 8.28 -0.32 1.00
CA LEU A 11 9.28 0.40 0.22
C LEU A 11 8.63 1.53 -0.62
N GLY A 12 7.45 1.25 -1.20
CA GLY A 12 6.70 2.23 -2.01
C GLY A 12 5.93 3.26 -1.20
N LYS A 13 5.47 2.91 0.02
CA LYS A 13 4.59 3.74 0.86
C LYS A 13 5.02 5.20 1.00
N PRO A 14 6.30 5.53 1.28
CA PRO A 14 6.71 6.93 1.46
C PRO A 14 6.54 7.77 0.20
N VAL A 15 6.67 7.16 -0.98
CA VAL A 15 6.75 7.85 -2.27
C VAL A 15 5.49 7.72 -3.13
N GLU A 16 4.52 6.92 -2.70
CA GLU A 16 3.25 6.70 -3.40
C GLU A 16 2.53 8.03 -3.71
N LEU A 17 2.16 8.79 -2.67
CA LEU A 17 1.47 10.07 -2.85
C LEU A 17 2.33 11.11 -3.56
N LEU A 18 3.65 11.10 -3.36
CA LEU A 18 4.56 11.99 -4.08
C LEU A 18 4.49 11.71 -5.59
N SER A 19 4.64 10.44 -5.98
CA SER A 19 4.60 10.03 -7.38
C SER A 19 3.22 10.26 -8.00
N MET A 20 2.14 9.96 -7.27
CA MET A 20 0.76 10.15 -7.77
C MET A 20 0.40 11.62 -7.96
N MET A 21 0.80 12.49 -7.04
CA MET A 21 0.40 13.90 -7.07
C MET A 21 1.35 14.79 -7.88
N GLN A 22 2.65 14.46 -7.91
CA GLN A 22 3.71 15.32 -8.48
C GLN A 22 4.48 14.65 -9.63
N GLY A 23 4.25 13.37 -9.89
CA GLY A 23 4.81 12.67 -11.03
C GLY A 23 6.23 12.14 -10.84
N HIS A 24 6.75 11.52 -11.90
CA HIS A 24 8.03 10.82 -11.92
C HIS A 24 9.24 11.72 -11.70
N GLU A 25 9.20 12.96 -12.20
CA GLU A 25 10.31 13.91 -12.04
C GLU A 25 10.50 14.31 -10.58
N ALA A 26 9.41 14.64 -9.87
CA ALA A 26 9.44 14.96 -8.45
C ALA A 26 9.89 13.78 -7.59
N LEU A 27 9.46 12.56 -7.94
CA LEU A 27 9.96 11.33 -7.31
C LEU A 27 11.47 11.19 -7.49
N THR A 28 11.96 11.37 -8.71
CA THR A 28 13.38 11.23 -9.04
C THR A 28 14.21 12.29 -8.31
N GLU A 29 13.77 13.55 -8.30
CA GLU A 29 14.43 14.64 -7.57
C GLU A 29 14.49 14.33 -6.07
N TYR A 30 13.39 13.86 -5.48
CA TYR A 30 13.34 13.47 -4.07
C TYR A 30 14.36 12.37 -3.75
N LEU A 31 14.39 11.30 -4.56
CA LEU A 31 15.31 10.18 -4.34
C LEU A 31 16.78 10.59 -4.54
N GLN A 32 17.07 11.50 -5.47
CA GLN A 32 18.40 12.10 -5.63
C GLN A 32 18.79 12.92 -4.40
N ARG A 33 17.92 13.82 -3.95
CA ARG A 33 18.15 14.68 -2.77
C ARG A 33 18.32 13.86 -1.48
N ALA A 34 17.61 12.74 -1.37
CA ALA A 34 17.74 11.80 -0.26
C ALA A 34 19.01 10.94 -0.32
N GLY A 35 19.78 11.01 -1.42
CA GLY A 35 20.93 10.14 -1.67
C GLY A 35 20.54 8.67 -1.77
N ALA A 36 19.34 8.38 -2.29
CA ALA A 36 18.74 7.05 -2.30
C ALA A 36 18.93 6.31 -3.64
N LEU A 37 19.45 6.95 -4.69
CA LEU A 37 19.69 6.30 -5.98
C LEU A 37 21.11 5.71 -6.09
N PRO A 38 21.27 4.49 -6.63
CA PRO A 38 20.21 3.55 -7.00
C PRO A 38 19.48 3.04 -5.75
N LEU A 39 18.16 2.85 -5.85
CA LEU A 39 17.34 2.42 -4.71
C LEU A 39 17.68 0.98 -4.31
N ARG A 40 18.44 0.83 -3.23
CA ARG A 40 18.93 -0.45 -2.69
C ARG A 40 18.43 -0.74 -1.27
N ASP A 41 17.69 0.19 -0.69
CA ASP A 41 17.16 0.14 0.68
C ASP A 41 15.89 0.99 0.75
N TYR A 42 15.20 0.99 1.90
CA TYR A 42 14.04 1.82 2.16
C TYR A 42 14.30 3.31 1.96
N VAL A 43 13.24 4.03 1.63
CA VAL A 43 13.30 5.46 1.31
C VAL A 43 13.72 6.27 2.56
N PRO A 44 14.81 7.05 2.51
CA PRO A 44 15.21 7.93 3.60
C PRO A 44 14.22 9.07 3.77
N LEU A 45 14.05 9.57 4.98
CA LEU A 45 13.15 10.69 5.21
C LEU A 45 13.84 12.05 5.07
N ILE A 46 13.24 12.94 4.29
CA ILE A 46 13.53 14.38 4.29
C ILE A 46 12.38 15.10 4.99
N GLU A 47 12.67 15.83 6.06
CA GLU A 47 11.65 16.59 6.79
C GLU A 47 11.01 17.68 5.90
N GLY A 48 9.74 18.02 6.18
CA GLY A 48 8.99 19.01 5.40
C GLY A 48 8.52 18.54 4.02
N THR A 49 8.62 17.24 3.72
CA THR A 49 8.16 16.65 2.43
C THR A 49 6.90 15.80 2.60
N LEU A 50 6.27 15.40 1.47
CA LEU A 50 5.10 14.51 1.49
C LEU A 50 5.35 13.19 2.26
N PRO A 51 6.48 12.47 2.03
CA PRO A 51 6.85 11.31 2.85
C PRO A 51 6.81 11.58 4.36
N ALA A 52 7.27 12.75 4.82
CA ALA A 52 7.31 13.08 6.25
C ALA A 52 5.90 13.29 6.83
N ARG A 53 4.99 13.78 6.00
CA ARG A 53 3.61 14.08 6.39
C ARG A 53 2.72 12.83 6.41
N PHE A 54 2.89 11.91 5.47
CA PHE A 54 1.93 10.84 5.23
C PHE A 54 2.41 9.43 5.58
N ALA A 55 3.71 9.16 5.48
CA ALA A 55 4.24 7.82 5.76
C ALA A 55 5.64 7.82 6.40
N PRO A 56 5.89 8.64 7.46
CA PRO A 56 7.21 8.72 8.09
C PRO A 56 7.61 7.40 8.77
N ALA A 57 6.64 6.58 9.18
CA ALA A 57 6.88 5.27 9.81
C ALA A 57 7.40 4.22 8.82
N SER A 58 7.16 4.37 7.51
CA SER A 58 7.68 3.45 6.49
C SER A 58 9.05 3.86 5.93
N CYS A 59 9.61 4.98 6.41
CA CYS A 59 10.93 5.43 6.01
C CYS A 59 12.06 4.64 6.70
N ARG A 60 13.22 4.61 6.05
CA ARG A 60 14.44 3.96 6.55
C ARG A 60 14.80 4.47 7.95
N GLY A 61 15.10 3.55 8.86
CA GLY A 61 15.44 3.85 10.26
C GLY A 61 14.23 4.14 11.16
N ARG A 62 13.00 4.17 10.62
CA ARG A 62 11.75 4.37 11.37
C ARG A 62 10.79 3.16 11.27
N LEU A 63 10.94 2.35 10.22
CA LEU A 63 10.16 1.14 10.01
C LEU A 63 10.42 0.10 11.12
N THR A 64 9.43 -0.11 11.97
CA THR A 64 9.44 -1.11 13.07
C THR A 64 8.38 -2.20 12.90
N ARG A 65 7.41 -1.97 12.02
CA ARG A 65 6.32 -2.87 11.65
C ARG A 65 5.80 -2.48 10.26
N SER A 66 4.98 -3.32 9.65
CA SER A 66 4.23 -2.92 8.46
C SER A 66 3.19 -1.87 8.83
N GLU A 67 3.13 -0.76 8.09
CA GLU A 67 1.98 0.12 8.12
C GLU A 67 0.82 -0.49 7.31
N PRO A 68 -0.44 -0.11 7.60
CA PRO A 68 -1.61 -0.59 6.87
C PRO A 68 -1.53 -0.29 5.38
N ASP A 69 -1.89 -1.27 4.54
CA ASP A 69 -1.74 -1.19 3.09
C ASP A 69 -2.76 -2.08 2.40
N ASP A 70 -3.38 -1.59 1.33
CA ASP A 70 -4.44 -2.29 0.60
C ASP A 70 -3.90 -3.51 -0.15
N ASP A 71 -2.67 -3.47 -0.70
CA ASP A 71 -2.03 -4.64 -1.31
C ASP A 71 -1.87 -5.81 -0.31
N ILE A 72 -1.70 -5.48 0.97
CA ILE A 72 -1.64 -6.46 2.07
C ILE A 72 -3.05 -6.91 2.44
N ASN A 73 -3.97 -5.98 2.64
CA ASN A 73 -5.35 -6.26 3.06
C ASN A 73 -6.07 -7.18 2.07
N TYR A 74 -6.01 -6.88 0.76
CA TYR A 74 -6.63 -7.70 -0.27
C TYR A 74 -5.99 -9.10 -0.37
N THR A 75 -4.70 -9.22 -0.07
CA THR A 75 -4.03 -10.53 -0.04
C THR A 75 -4.52 -11.38 1.13
N VAL A 76 -4.69 -10.79 2.31
CA VAL A 76 -5.28 -11.50 3.47
C VAL A 76 -6.73 -11.85 3.18
N LEU A 77 -7.50 -10.94 2.60
CA LEU A 77 -8.89 -11.19 2.23
C LEU A 77 -9.02 -12.36 1.24
N ALA A 78 -8.14 -12.44 0.25
CA ALA A 78 -8.09 -13.55 -0.69
C ALA A 78 -7.75 -14.88 -0.01
N LEU A 79 -6.83 -14.88 0.97
CA LEU A 79 -6.51 -16.06 1.77
C LEU A 79 -7.73 -16.53 2.57
N LEU A 80 -8.42 -15.63 3.28
CA LEU A 80 -9.62 -15.94 4.05
C LEU A 80 -10.72 -16.55 3.17
N LEU A 81 -10.94 -15.96 2.00
CA LEU A 81 -11.93 -16.47 1.03
C LEU A 81 -11.57 -17.86 0.50
N LEU A 82 -10.29 -18.12 0.26
CA LEU A 82 -9.82 -19.44 -0.17
C LEU A 82 -9.94 -20.48 0.95
N GLU A 83 -9.67 -20.10 2.20
CA GLU A 83 -9.84 -20.98 3.36
C GLU A 83 -11.31 -21.31 3.63
N GLU A 84 -12.23 -20.36 3.41
CA GLU A 84 -13.67 -20.54 3.65
C GLU A 84 -14.36 -21.29 2.51
N HIS A 85 -14.05 -20.98 1.24
CA HIS A 85 -14.80 -21.48 0.08
C HIS A 85 -14.02 -22.46 -0.80
N GLY A 86 -12.70 -22.58 -0.63
CA GLY A 86 -11.85 -23.44 -1.44
C GLY A 86 -12.01 -23.17 -2.95
N LEU A 87 -12.12 -24.24 -3.73
CA LEU A 87 -12.32 -24.15 -5.19
C LEU A 87 -13.74 -23.74 -5.59
N ALA A 88 -14.69 -23.70 -4.65
CA ALA A 88 -16.04 -23.21 -4.87
C ALA A 88 -16.17 -21.70 -4.64
N LEU A 89 -15.05 -20.97 -4.64
CA LEU A 89 -15.05 -19.51 -4.53
C LEU A 89 -15.79 -18.88 -5.73
N GLU A 90 -16.70 -17.96 -5.43
CA GLU A 90 -17.54 -17.26 -6.41
C GLU A 90 -17.46 -15.75 -6.19
N THR A 91 -17.81 -14.96 -7.20
CA THR A 91 -17.79 -13.50 -7.13
C THR A 91 -18.69 -12.94 -6.03
N GLU A 92 -19.81 -13.60 -5.73
CA GLU A 92 -20.71 -13.21 -4.65
C GLU A 92 -20.08 -13.37 -3.26
N HIS A 93 -19.18 -14.34 -3.06
CA HIS A 93 -18.40 -14.49 -1.83
C HIS A 93 -17.45 -13.31 -1.66
N VAL A 94 -16.79 -12.88 -2.74
CA VAL A 94 -15.93 -11.70 -2.75
C VAL A 94 -16.72 -10.45 -2.37
N ALA A 95 -17.88 -10.23 -3.00
CA ALA A 95 -18.74 -9.08 -2.71
C ALA A 95 -19.19 -9.04 -1.24
N ARG A 96 -19.63 -10.19 -0.69
CA ARG A 96 -20.00 -10.30 0.73
C ARG A 96 -18.81 -10.03 1.65
N ALA A 97 -17.61 -10.52 1.31
CA ALA A 97 -16.41 -10.30 2.10
C ALA A 97 -15.98 -8.83 2.08
N TRP A 98 -16.14 -8.12 0.96
CA TRP A 98 -15.90 -6.68 0.89
C TRP A 98 -16.83 -5.91 1.83
N LEU A 99 -18.14 -6.18 1.78
CA LEU A 99 -19.10 -5.57 2.71
C LEU A 99 -18.78 -5.83 4.18
N ARG A 100 -18.21 -7.00 4.49
CA ARG A 100 -17.89 -7.43 5.86
C ARG A 100 -16.58 -6.86 6.39
N TYR A 101 -15.53 -6.85 5.58
CA TYR A 101 -14.16 -6.61 6.03
C TYR A 101 -13.54 -5.31 5.53
N LEU A 102 -14.11 -4.70 4.49
CA LEU A 102 -13.60 -3.48 3.86
C LEU A 102 -14.64 -2.36 3.99
N PRO A 103 -14.57 -1.52 5.03
CA PRO A 103 -15.43 -0.34 5.10
C PRO A 103 -15.21 0.57 3.88
N ALA A 104 -16.29 1.11 3.30
CA ALA A 104 -16.20 2.01 2.13
C ALA A 104 -15.28 3.23 2.35
N SER A 105 -15.08 3.64 3.61
CA SER A 105 -14.16 4.71 3.99
C SER A 105 -12.68 4.35 3.87
N ALA A 106 -12.34 3.06 3.79
CA ALA A 106 -10.99 2.53 3.79
C ALA A 106 -10.52 2.03 2.40
N VAL A 107 -11.38 2.12 1.38
CA VAL A 107 -11.07 1.75 0.00
C VAL A 107 -11.02 2.98 -0.90
N PHE A 108 -10.22 2.88 -1.97
CA PHE A 108 -9.98 3.97 -2.91
C PHE A 108 -10.48 3.57 -4.32
N THR A 109 -10.42 4.50 -5.27
CA THR A 109 -10.58 4.26 -6.71
C THR A 109 -11.73 3.31 -7.13
N ALA A 110 -11.42 2.21 -7.83
CA ALA A 110 -12.40 1.28 -8.40
C ALA A 110 -13.22 0.58 -7.31
N GLU A 111 -12.58 0.32 -6.17
CA GLU A 111 -13.19 -0.39 -5.06
C GLU A 111 -14.24 0.49 -4.40
N ARG A 112 -13.97 1.79 -4.25
CA ARG A 112 -14.98 2.76 -3.83
C ARG A 112 -16.12 2.89 -4.85
N ALA A 113 -15.82 2.81 -6.15
CA ALA A 113 -16.86 2.86 -7.20
C ALA A 113 -17.83 1.66 -7.09
N ALA A 114 -17.36 0.49 -6.66
CA ALA A 114 -18.20 -0.70 -6.49
C ALA A 114 -19.24 -0.59 -5.34
N TYR A 115 -19.06 0.32 -4.37
CA TYR A 115 -20.04 0.53 -3.29
C TYR A 115 -21.19 1.46 -3.69
N VAL A 116 -21.05 2.20 -4.79
CA VAL A 116 -22.03 3.21 -5.23
C VAL A 116 -22.86 2.77 -6.44
N THR A 117 -22.60 1.57 -6.96
CA THR A 117 -23.35 0.90 -8.03
C THR A 117 -24.40 -0.04 -7.47
#